data_AF-A0A8S3IPY6-F1
#
_entry.id   AF-A0A8S3IPY6-F1
#
_cell.length_a   1.000
_cell.length_b   1.000
_cell.length_c   1.000
_cell.angle_alpha   90.00
_cell.angle_beta   90.00
_cell.angle_gamma   90.00
#
_symmetry.space_group_name_H-M   'P 1'
#
loop_
_entity.id
_entity.type
_entity.pdbx_description
1 polymer ?
#
loop_
_entity_poly.entity_id
_entity_poly.type
_entity_poly.pdbx_seq_one_letter_code
_entity_poly.pdbx_strand_id
1 'polypeptide(L)'
;DHIVYPPITENPREIDIERENEVVRVVEKRGKDCRLHYWFYPDSFDIWVSNIDAEESEKRDDTFQGIWHVAANWILDAAEFNEWMNEEDYEIDEDLGRDQGRIKLKNCVAGRKTLSVE
;
A
#
# COMPACT_ATOMS: atom_id res chain seq x y z
N ASP A 1 -7.61 -12.67 -13.62
CA ASP A 1 -8.71 -13.35 -12.89
C ASP A 1 -8.47 -13.24 -11.40
N HIS A 2 -9.54 -13.13 -10.62
CA HIS A 2 -9.49 -12.92 -9.17
C HIS A 2 -10.39 -13.97 -8.47
N ILE A 3 -9.86 -14.60 -7.43
CA ILE A 3 -10.62 -15.37 -6.45
C ILE A 3 -10.76 -14.49 -5.22
N VAL A 4 -12.00 -14.17 -4.87
CA VAL A 4 -12.31 -13.28 -3.75
C VAL A 4 -12.69 -14.12 -2.53
N TYR A 5 -11.93 -13.93 -1.46
CA TYR A 5 -12.13 -14.56 -0.15
C TYR A 5 -12.93 -13.64 0.78
N PRO A 6 -13.42 -14.14 1.93
CA PRO A 6 -13.95 -13.26 2.97
C PRO A 6 -12.95 -12.14 3.34
N PRO A 7 -13.43 -11.05 3.97
CA PRO A 7 -12.55 -9.97 4.41
C PRO A 7 -11.35 -10.47 5.21
N ILE A 8 -10.21 -9.78 5.09
CA ILE A 8 -8.95 -10.11 5.80
C ILE A 8 -9.20 -10.23 7.29
N THR A 9 -10.12 -9.41 7.80
CA THR A 9 -10.44 -9.30 9.21
C THR A 9 -11.96 -9.34 9.38
N GLU A 10 -12.43 -10.04 10.42
CA GLU A 10 -13.85 -9.98 10.82
C GLU A 10 -14.21 -8.60 11.39
N ASN A 11 -13.21 -7.80 11.74
CA ASN A 11 -13.33 -6.46 12.26
C ASN A 11 -12.92 -5.42 11.20
N PRO A 12 -13.89 -4.79 10.51
CA PRO A 12 -13.63 -3.78 9.48
C PRO A 12 -12.66 -2.67 9.92
N ARG A 13 -12.62 -2.36 11.22
CA ARG A 13 -11.75 -1.31 11.78
C ARG A 13 -10.26 -1.60 11.67
N GLU A 14 -9.84 -2.84 11.44
CA GLU A 14 -8.42 -3.17 11.38
C GLU A 14 -7.74 -2.58 10.14
N ILE A 15 -8.41 -2.58 8.99
CA ILE A 15 -7.94 -1.88 7.79
C ILE A 15 -7.99 -0.36 8.00
N ASP A 16 -9.02 0.14 8.68
CA ASP A 16 -9.10 1.56 9.03
C ASP A 16 -7.93 1.98 9.94
N ILE A 17 -7.55 1.14 10.91
CA ILE A 17 -6.39 1.38 11.78
C ILE A 17 -5.10 1.44 10.95
N GLU A 18 -4.93 0.54 9.97
CA GLU A 18 -3.76 0.54 9.08
C GLU A 18 -3.70 1.81 8.23
N ARG A 19 -4.84 2.28 7.72
CA ARG A 19 -4.96 3.57 7.02
C ARG A 19 -4.63 4.75 7.93
N GLU A 20 -5.13 4.75 9.17
CA GLU A 20 -4.85 5.78 10.18
C GLU A 20 -3.37 5.84 10.57
N ASN A 21 -2.65 4.72 10.48
CA ASN A 21 -1.21 4.65 10.75
C ASN A 21 -0.34 5.23 9.63
N GLU A 22 -0.93 5.74 8.54
CA GLU A 22 -0.24 6.31 7.38
C GLU A 22 0.92 5.43 6.89
N VAL A 23 0.68 4.12 6.78
CA VAL A 23 1.68 3.17 6.27
C VAL A 23 1.80 3.34 4.76
N VAL A 24 3.03 3.46 4.27
CA VAL A 24 3.35 3.70 2.86
C VAL A 24 4.41 2.74 2.33
N ARG A 25 4.50 2.59 1.02
CA ARG A 25 5.65 2.01 0.30
C ARG A 25 6.18 2.97 -0.76
N VAL A 26 7.46 2.87 -1.11
CA VAL A 26 8.06 3.70 -2.16
C VAL A 26 7.91 2.99 -3.50
N VAL A 27 7.08 3.52 -4.38
CA VAL A 27 6.75 2.87 -5.67
C VAL A 27 7.56 3.41 -6.84
N GLU A 28 8.23 4.54 -6.65
CA GLU A 28 9.11 5.14 -7.66
C GLU A 28 10.11 6.12 -7.04
N LYS A 29 11.37 6.05 -7.48
CA LYS A 29 12.41 7.03 -7.09
C LYS A 29 12.93 7.81 -8.30
N ARG A 30 12.88 9.15 -8.20
CA ARG A 30 13.38 10.10 -9.21
C ARG A 30 14.34 11.11 -8.58
N GLY A 31 15.63 10.76 -8.57
CA GLY A 31 16.65 11.61 -7.95
C GLY A 31 16.45 11.72 -6.45
N LYS A 32 16.01 12.89 -5.96
CA LYS A 32 15.70 13.13 -4.54
C LYS A 32 14.21 13.05 -4.21
N ASP A 33 13.38 12.86 -5.24
CA ASP A 33 11.94 12.78 -5.11
C ASP A 33 11.52 11.31 -5.15
N CYS A 34 10.63 10.92 -4.23
CA CYS A 34 10.03 9.61 -4.16
C CYS A 34 8.52 9.73 -4.35
N ARG A 35 7.92 8.80 -5.07
CA ARG A 35 6.47 8.61 -5.10
C ARG A 35 6.11 7.58 -4.02
N LEU A 36 5.28 7.98 -3.08
CA LEU A 36 4.77 7.14 -2.01
C LEU A 36 3.37 6.68 -2.35
N HIS A 37 3.14 5.38 -2.15
CA HIS A 37 1.84 4.76 -2.18
C HIS A 37 1.36 4.47 -0.76
N TYR A 38 0.12 4.83 -0.45
CA TYR A 38 -0.51 4.52 0.83
C TYR A 38 -1.18 3.16 0.76
N TRP A 39 -0.85 2.27 1.71
CA TRP A 39 -1.49 0.96 1.77
C TRP A 39 -3.01 1.11 1.93
N PHE A 40 -3.77 0.31 1.19
CA PHE A 40 -5.24 0.29 1.18
C PHE A 40 -5.90 1.55 0.62
N TYR A 41 -5.15 2.35 -0.15
CA TYR A 41 -5.65 3.46 -0.97
C TYR A 41 -5.35 3.18 -2.44
N PRO A 42 -6.12 3.76 -3.38
CA PRO A 42 -5.82 3.58 -4.79
C PRO A 42 -4.62 4.45 -5.21
N ASP A 43 -3.99 4.09 -6.34
CA ASP A 43 -2.81 4.78 -6.88
C ASP A 43 -3.01 6.28 -7.14
N SER A 44 -4.25 6.74 -7.35
CA SER A 44 -4.54 8.16 -7.51
C SER A 44 -4.25 9.01 -6.25
N PHE A 45 -4.10 8.38 -5.08
CA PHE A 45 -3.75 9.03 -3.81
C PHE A 45 -2.24 9.11 -3.59
N ASP A 46 -1.44 8.60 -4.52
CA ASP A 46 0.00 8.64 -4.43
C ASP A 46 0.53 10.08 -4.40
N ILE A 47 1.53 10.29 -3.55
CA ILE A 47 2.14 11.61 -3.36
C ILE A 47 3.61 11.59 -3.72
N TRP A 48 4.06 12.69 -4.32
CA TRP A 48 5.48 12.98 -4.47
C TRP A 48 6.01 13.68 -3.23
N VAL A 49 7.11 13.17 -2.69
CA VAL A 49 7.82 13.74 -1.55
C VAL A 49 9.29 13.89 -1.87
N SER A 50 9.88 15.01 -1.47
CA SER A 50 11.29 15.31 -1.73
C SER A 50 12.15 15.11 -0.49
N ASN A 51 13.42 14.78 -0.71
CA ASN A 51 14.45 14.65 0.33
C ASN A 51 14.14 13.56 1.36
N ILE A 52 13.52 12.47 0.90
CA ILE A 52 13.34 11.27 1.70
C ILE A 52 14.45 10.29 1.33
N ASP A 53 15.15 9.77 2.35
CA ASP A 53 16.18 8.75 2.19
C ASP A 53 15.55 7.37 2.38
N ALA A 54 14.88 6.89 1.33
CA ALA A 54 14.34 5.55 1.26
C ALA A 54 14.59 4.97 -0.14
N GLU A 55 14.66 3.64 -0.20
CA GLU A 55 14.76 2.92 -1.47
C GLU A 55 13.39 2.56 -2.00
N GLU A 56 13.31 2.42 -3.32
CA GLU A 56 12.12 1.89 -3.98
C GLU A 56 11.87 0.47 -3.46
N SER A 57 10.63 0.22 -3.07
CA SER A 57 10.20 -1.10 -2.62
C SER A 57 10.38 -2.10 -3.75
N GLU A 58 10.75 -3.33 -3.41
CA GLU A 58 10.84 -4.40 -4.39
C GLU A 58 9.48 -4.54 -5.06
N LYS A 59 9.45 -4.40 -6.39
CA LYS A 59 8.25 -4.68 -7.16
C LYS A 59 8.10 -6.19 -7.21
N ARG A 60 6.87 -6.67 -7.02
CA ARG A 60 6.57 -8.04 -7.38
C ARG A 60 6.95 -8.24 -8.85
N ASP A 61 7.51 -9.41 -9.14
CA ASP A 61 7.94 -9.72 -10.50
C ASP A 61 6.75 -9.60 -11.47
N ASP A 62 6.92 -8.81 -12.54
CA ASP A 62 5.90 -8.56 -13.58
C ASP A 62 5.45 -9.86 -14.29
N THR A 63 6.07 -11.00 -13.95
CA THR A 63 5.79 -12.34 -14.46
C THR A 63 4.65 -13.07 -13.74
N PHE A 64 3.95 -12.44 -12.77
CA PHE A 64 2.76 -13.04 -12.16
C PHE A 64 1.66 -13.25 -13.21
N GLN A 65 1.61 -14.46 -13.77
CA GLN A 65 0.59 -14.92 -14.72
C GLN A 65 -0.53 -15.71 -14.02
N GLY A 66 -0.59 -15.65 -12.68
CA GLY A 66 -1.52 -16.37 -11.84
C GLY A 66 -2.89 -15.68 -11.70
N ILE A 67 -3.82 -16.40 -11.09
CA ILE A 67 -5.07 -15.85 -10.58
C ILE A 67 -4.75 -15.11 -9.28
N TRP A 68 -5.28 -13.91 -9.06
CA TRP A 68 -5.10 -13.18 -7.80
C TRP A 68 -6.01 -13.76 -6.71
N HIS A 69 -5.46 -14.00 -5.53
CA HIS A 69 -6.22 -14.46 -4.36
C HIS A 69 -6.33 -13.32 -3.36
N VAL A 70 -7.42 -12.57 -3.43
CA VAL A 70 -7.61 -11.32 -2.67
C VAL A 70 -8.78 -11.43 -1.70
N ALA A 71 -8.73 -10.66 -0.63
CA ALA A 71 -9.87 -10.49 0.25
C ALA A 71 -10.97 -9.63 -0.38
N ALA A 72 -12.22 -9.82 0.10
CA ALA A 72 -13.37 -9.03 -0.32
C ALA A 72 -13.19 -7.51 -0.11
N ASN A 73 -12.31 -7.10 0.79
CA ASN A 73 -11.96 -5.69 0.98
C ASN A 73 -11.49 -5.02 -0.33
N TRP A 74 -10.79 -5.74 -1.21
CA TRP A 74 -10.33 -5.23 -2.50
C TRP A 74 -11.49 -4.65 -3.34
N ILE A 75 -12.58 -5.40 -3.47
CA ILE A 75 -13.74 -4.98 -4.28
C ILE A 75 -14.65 -4.00 -3.53
N LEU A 76 -14.70 -4.08 -2.20
CA LEU A 76 -15.46 -3.15 -1.36
C LEU A 76 -14.85 -1.75 -1.41
N ASP A 77 -13.53 -1.67 -1.24
CA ASP A 77 -12.78 -0.42 -1.33
C ASP A 77 -12.79 0.13 -2.76
N ALA A 78 -12.69 -0.74 -3.78
CA ALA A 78 -12.81 -0.30 -5.17
C ALA A 78 -14.15 0.41 -5.44
N ALA A 79 -15.24 -0.08 -4.83
CA ALA A 79 -16.55 0.55 -4.93
C ALA A 79 -16.64 1.87 -4.15
N GLU A 80 -15.97 1.97 -2.99
CA GLU A 80 -15.93 3.19 -2.17
C GLU A 80 -15.12 4.31 -2.83
N PHE A 81 -13.93 4.00 -3.32
CA PHE A 81 -13.06 4.96 -4.01
C PHE A 81 -13.47 5.20 -5.47
N ASN A 82 -14.31 4.32 -6.03
CA ASN A 82 -14.65 4.31 -7.45
C ASN A 82 -13.39 4.24 -8.34
N GLU A 83 -12.44 3.39 -7.94
CA GLU A 83 -11.16 3.15 -8.60
C GLU A 83 -10.73 1.70 -8.35
N TRP A 84 -9.93 1.13 -9.25
CA TRP A 84 -9.35 -0.19 -9.00
C TRP A 84 -8.28 -0.10 -7.92
N MET A 85 -8.30 -1.06 -7.01
CA MET A 85 -7.33 -1.15 -5.92
C MET A 85 -6.16 -2.06 -6.32
N ASN A 86 -5.00 -1.85 -5.69
CA ASN A 86 -3.84 -2.72 -5.89
C ASN A 86 -4.07 -4.08 -5.23
N GLU A 87 -4.00 -5.17 -5.99
CA GLU A 87 -4.25 -6.51 -5.47
C GLU A 87 -3.28 -6.94 -4.36
N GLU A 88 -2.02 -6.49 -4.43
CA GLU A 88 -0.97 -6.76 -3.43
C GLU A 88 -1.35 -6.31 -2.02
N ASP A 89 -2.18 -5.27 -1.91
CA ASP A 89 -2.64 -4.74 -0.62
C ASP A 89 -3.62 -5.70 0.07
N TYR A 90 -4.29 -6.56 -0.70
CA TYR A 90 -5.41 -7.38 -0.24
C TYR A 90 -5.17 -8.88 -0.39
N GLU A 91 -3.94 -9.30 -0.72
CA GLU A 91 -3.62 -10.71 -0.92
C GLU A 91 -3.77 -11.51 0.39
N ILE A 92 -4.34 -12.72 0.28
CA ILE A 92 -4.59 -13.58 1.44
C ILE A 92 -3.31 -14.26 1.95
N ASP A 93 -2.29 -14.39 1.11
CA ASP A 93 -1.02 -15.00 1.47
C ASP A 93 -0.05 -13.92 1.99
N GLU A 94 0.01 -13.78 3.32
CA GLU A 94 0.85 -12.78 3.99
C GLU A 94 2.34 -12.94 3.66
N ASP A 95 2.79 -14.16 3.31
CA ASP A 95 4.19 -14.46 2.99
C ASP A 95 4.67 -13.90 1.63
N LEU A 96 3.76 -13.41 0.77
CA LEU A 96 4.07 -13.05 -0.61
C LEU A 96 4.07 -11.56 -0.95
N GLY A 97 3.54 -10.67 -0.11
CA GLY A 97 3.44 -9.26 -0.51
C GLY A 97 3.18 -8.22 0.58
N ARG A 98 2.48 -8.56 1.66
CA ARG A 98 1.96 -7.53 2.59
C ARG A 98 3.05 -6.79 3.37
N ASP A 99 4.15 -7.45 3.72
CA ASP A 99 5.20 -6.85 4.57
C ASP A 99 6.34 -6.18 3.80
N GLN A 100 6.37 -6.29 2.46
CA GLN A 100 7.47 -5.74 1.68
C GLN A 100 7.37 -4.21 1.58
N GLY A 101 8.41 -3.52 2.05
CA GLY A 101 8.56 -2.08 1.87
C GLY A 101 7.56 -1.22 2.65
N ARG A 102 6.90 -1.75 3.68
CA ARG A 102 6.04 -0.97 4.59
C ARG A 102 6.88 -0.01 5.43
N ILE A 103 6.54 1.27 5.40
CA ILE A 103 7.22 2.32 6.14
C ILE A 103 6.17 3.24 6.75
N LYS A 104 6.35 3.66 8.00
CA LYS A 104 5.43 4.62 8.63
C LYS A 104 5.80 6.05 8.26
N LEU A 105 4.82 6.81 7.81
CA LEU A 105 4.97 8.22 7.53
C LEU A 105 4.81 9.02 8.83
N LYS A 106 5.81 9.82 9.19
CA LYS A 106 5.80 10.67 10.39
C LYS A 106 5.85 12.14 10.02
N ASN A 107 5.06 12.96 10.72
CA ASN A 107 5.17 14.42 10.61
C ASN A 107 6.45 14.89 11.32
N CYS A 108 7.31 15.62 10.61
CA CYS A 108 8.50 16.23 11.19
C CYS A 108 8.28 17.71 11.51
N VAL A 109 8.89 18.14 12.62
CA VAL A 109 8.90 19.53 13.08
C VAL A 109 9.51 20.40 11.97
N ALA A 110 8.79 21.45 11.56
CA ALA A 110 9.01 22.30 10.37
C ALA A 110 8.23 21.93 9.09
N GLY A 111 7.21 21.06 9.17
CA GLY A 111 6.21 20.90 8.10
C GLY A 111 6.67 20.03 6.93
N ARG A 112 7.74 19.24 7.11
CA ARG A 112 8.16 18.21 6.15
C ARG A 112 7.76 16.85 6.69
N LYS A 113 7.20 15.98 5.85
CA LYS A 113 6.98 14.57 6.21
C LYS A 113 8.32 13.83 6.15
N THR A 114 8.53 12.90 7.09
CA THR A 114 9.71 12.02 7.17
C THR A 114 9.28 10.58 7.27
N LEU A 115 10.08 9.67 6.73
CA LEU A 115 9.84 8.23 6.85
C LEU A 115 10.56 7.66 8.07
N SER A 116 9.95 6.68 8.72
CA SER A 116 10.62 5.80 9.68
C SER A 116 10.37 4.34 9.34
N VAL A 117 11.46 3.60 9.14
CA VAL A 117 11.45 2.14 9.02
C VAL A 117 11.30 1.57 10.43
N GLU A 118 10.38 0.62 10.62
CA GLU A 118 10.29 -0.18 11.85
C GLU A 118 11.23 -1.38 11.78
#